data_AF-A0A5J5IDL2-F1
#
_entry.id   AF-A0A5J5IDL2-F1
#
_cell.length_a   1.000
_cell.length_b   1.000
_cell.length_c   1.000
_cell.angle_alpha   90.00
_cell.angle_beta   90.00
_cell.angle_gamma   90.00
#
_symmetry.space_group_name_H-M   'P 1'
#
loop_
_entity.id
_entity.type
_entity.pdbx_description
1 polymer ?
#
loop_
_entity_poly.entity_id
_entity_poly.type
_entity_poly.pdbx_seq_one_letter_code
_entity_poly.pdbx_strand_id
1 'polypeptide(L)'
;MIFILQLVYINEGQESVFQRFEDITMPTILKYNGRLLLRVRPTENTFIEHHIDKPYEIHLVEFADEEDFDNFKSDEERKTFLHLKEQSIKSVLLIKGAKI
;
A
#
# COMPACT_ATOMS: atom_id res chain seq x y z
N MET A 1 5.29 3.13 17.84
CA MET A 1 5.10 2.17 16.74
C MET A 1 3.69 2.28 16.23
N ILE A 2 3.55 2.53 14.93
CA ILE A 2 2.26 2.68 14.24
C ILE A 2 2.13 1.60 13.18
N PHE A 3 0.90 1.19 12.92
CA PHE A 3 0.57 0.22 11.88
C PHE A 3 -0.32 0.89 10.85
N ILE A 4 0.03 0.72 9.58
CA ILE A 4 -0.72 1.21 8.43
C ILE A 4 -1.26 0.00 7.68
N LEU A 5 -2.59 -0.14 7.68
CA LEU A 5 -3.29 -1.10 6.84
C LEU A 5 -3.79 -0.36 5.60
N GLN A 6 -3.45 -0.87 4.42
CA GLN A 6 -3.89 -0.33 3.14
C GLN A 6 -4.66 -1.40 2.38
N LEU A 7 -5.88 -1.07 1.96
CA LEU A 7 -6.65 -1.83 0.99
C LEU A 7 -6.54 -1.08 -0.34
N VAL A 8 -5.86 -1.68 -1.31
CA VAL A 8 -5.54 -1.05 -2.59
C VAL A 8 -6.49 -1.57 -3.67
N TYR A 9 -7.10 -0.64 -4.39
CA TYR A 9 -7.98 -0.91 -5.52
C TYR A 9 -7.33 -0.34 -6.78
N ILE A 10 -7.22 -1.16 -7.83
CA ILE A 10 -6.57 -0.76 -9.09
C ILE A 10 -7.60 -0.56 -10.21
N ASN A 11 -7.22 0.19 -11.24
CA ASN A 11 -7.97 0.28 -12.48
C ASN A 11 -7.81 -1.03 -13.28
N GLU A 12 -8.89 -1.49 -13.90
CA GLU A 12 -8.90 -2.73 -14.69
C GLU A 12 -7.86 -2.70 -15.82
N GLY A 13 -7.09 -3.78 -15.97
CA GLY A 13 -6.06 -3.90 -17.00
C GLY A 13 -4.74 -3.17 -16.69
N GLN A 14 -4.62 -2.54 -15.52
CA GLN A 14 -3.42 -1.81 -15.09
C GLN A 14 -2.54 -2.62 -14.13
N GLU A 15 -2.72 -3.94 -14.03
CA GLU A 15 -1.99 -4.82 -13.09
C GLU A 15 -0.47 -4.73 -13.30
N SER A 16 -0.03 -4.68 -14.56
CA SER A 16 1.40 -4.56 -14.89
C SER A 16 1.99 -3.19 -14.56
N VAL A 17 1.19 -2.12 -14.68
CA VAL A 17 1.59 -0.77 -14.31
C VAL A 17 1.66 -0.64 -12.79
N PHE A 18 0.69 -1.22 -12.09
CA PHE A 18 0.69 -1.31 -10.64
C PHE A 18 1.91 -2.07 -10.12
N GLN A 19 2.24 -3.23 -10.70
CA GLN A 19 3.42 -4.00 -10.30
C GLN A 19 4.71 -3.17 -10.44
N ARG A 20 4.88 -2.43 -11.53
CA ARG A 20 6.04 -1.54 -11.71
C ARG A 20 6.10 -0.43 -10.67
N PHE A 21 4.95 0.14 -10.32
CA PHE A 21 4.86 1.13 -9.24
C PHE A 21 5.29 0.54 -7.89
N GLU A 22 4.86 -0.68 -7.57
CA GLU A 22 5.26 -1.36 -6.35
C GLU A 22 6.73 -1.75 -6.31
N ASP A 23 7.30 -2.22 -7.42
CA ASP A 23 8.73 -2.59 -7.51
C ASP A 23 9.65 -1.43 -7.11
N ILE A 24 9.18 -0.20 -7.29
CA ILE A 24 9.90 1.03 -6.96
C ILE A 24 9.57 1.54 -5.56
N THR A 25 8.29 1.51 -5.17
CA THR A 25 7.85 2.09 -3.89
C THR A 25 8.01 1.17 -2.69
N MET A 26 7.97 -0.14 -2.87
CA MET A 26 8.15 -1.10 -1.78
C MET A 26 9.55 -1.00 -1.12
N PRO A 27 10.65 -0.86 -1.87
CA PRO A 27 11.97 -0.61 -1.28
C PRO A 27 12.03 0.65 -0.40
N THR A 28 11.25 1.69 -0.71
CA THR A 28 11.29 2.94 0.07
C THR A 28 10.65 2.78 1.45
N ILE A 29 9.82 1.76 1.69
CA ILE A 29 9.33 1.41 3.04
C ILE A 29 10.52 1.14 3.97
N LEU A 30 11.48 0.32 3.53
CA LEU A 30 12.69 0.00 4.30
C LEU A 30 13.61 1.22 4.50
N LYS A 31 13.65 2.13 3.51
CA LYS A 31 14.46 3.37 3.55
C LYS A 31 14.08 4.27 4.74
N TYR A 32 12.82 4.25 5.16
CA TYR A 32 12.29 5.07 6.25
C TYR A 32 11.93 4.23 7.48
N ASN A 33 12.76 3.24 7.82
CA ASN A 33 12.60 2.37 8.99
C ASN A 33 11.24 1.65 9.07
N GLY A 34 10.52 1.57 7.95
CA GLY A 34 9.28 0.84 7.83
C GLY A 34 9.53 -0.63 7.56
N ARG A 35 8.55 -1.47 7.90
CA ARG A 35 8.57 -2.89 7.58
C ARG A 35 7.23 -3.34 7.02
N LEU A 36 7.27 -3.93 5.83
CA LEU A 36 6.12 -4.63 5.26
C LEU A 36 5.89 -5.93 6.04
N LEU A 37 4.81 -6.00 6.81
CA LEU A 37 4.45 -7.14 7.64
C LEU A 37 3.56 -8.14 6.92
N LEU A 38 2.64 -7.63 6.10
CA LEU A 38 1.69 -8.45 5.35
C LEU A 38 1.51 -7.86 3.96
N ARG A 39 1.51 -8.72 2.96
CA ARG A 39 1.05 -8.41 1.62
C ARG A 39 0.24 -9.59 1.10
N VAL A 40 -1.02 -9.34 0.79
CA VAL A 40 -1.94 -10.36 0.28
C VAL A 40 -2.56 -9.85 -1.00
N ARG A 41 -2.59 -10.71 -2.03
CA ARG A 41 -3.40 -10.55 -3.24
C ARG A 41 -4.58 -11.53 -3.14
N PRO A 42 -5.75 -11.10 -2.65
CA PRO A 42 -6.88 -12.00 -2.42
C PRO A 42 -7.41 -12.59 -3.72
N THR A 43 -7.97 -13.78 -3.65
CA THR A 43 -8.78 -14.39 -4.72
C THR A 43 -10.25 -14.41 -4.31
N GLU A 44 -11.15 -14.78 -5.22
CA GLU A 44 -12.58 -14.92 -4.92
C GLU A 44 -12.85 -15.77 -3.66
N ASN A 45 -12.15 -16.90 -3.51
CA ASN A 45 -12.28 -17.81 -2.36
C ASN A 45 -11.63 -17.31 -1.06
N THR A 46 -11.01 -16.12 -1.05
CA THR A 46 -10.41 -15.54 0.16
C THR A 46 -11.47 -14.91 1.07
N PHE A 47 -12.60 -14.47 0.50
CA PHE A 47 -13.62 -13.72 1.23
C PHE A 47 -14.78 -14.63 1.65
N ILE A 48 -15.14 -14.61 2.93
CA ILE A 48 -16.32 -15.28 3.47
C ILE A 48 -17.55 -14.38 3.32
N GLU A 49 -17.42 -13.09 3.65
CA GLU A 49 -18.45 -12.06 3.51
C GLU A 49 -17.77 -10.69 3.28
N HIS A 50 -18.39 -9.81 2.49
CA HIS A 50 -17.90 -8.45 2.29
C HIS A 50 -19.05 -7.48 1.95
N HIS A 51 -18.94 -6.23 2.42
CA HIS A 51 -19.86 -5.11 2.12
C HIS A 51 -19.12 -3.92 1.48
N ILE A 52 -17.90 -4.17 1.02
CA ILE A 52 -17.05 -3.27 0.27
C ILE A 52 -16.61 -3.96 -1.01
N ASP A 53 -16.08 -3.20 -1.96
CA ASP A 53 -15.36 -3.78 -3.10
C ASP A 53 -14.21 -4.67 -2.58
N LYS A 54 -13.89 -5.74 -3.30
CA LYS A 54 -12.74 -6.59 -2.96
C LYS A 54 -11.46 -5.84 -3.31
N PRO A 55 -10.54 -5.62 -2.36
CA PRO A 55 -9.26 -5.00 -2.68
C PRO A 55 -8.45 -5.92 -3.59
N TYR A 56 -7.71 -5.31 -4.51
CA TYR A 56 -6.74 -6.02 -5.33
C TYR A 56 -5.56 -6.50 -4.47
N GLU A 57 -5.08 -5.63 -3.58
CA GLU A 57 -4.06 -5.99 -2.59
C GLU A 57 -4.34 -5.40 -1.20
N ILE A 58 -3.88 -6.12 -0.19
CA ILE A 58 -3.93 -5.72 1.22
C ILE A 58 -2.50 -5.66 1.76
N HIS A 59 -2.09 -4.50 2.26
CA HIS A 59 -0.77 -4.28 2.85
C HIS A 59 -0.89 -3.92 4.32
N LEU A 60 -0.13 -4.59 5.19
CA LEU A 60 0.11 -4.14 6.57
C LEU A 60 1.58 -3.74 6.68
N VAL A 61 1.81 -2.50 7.08
CA VAL A 61 3.15 -1.93 7.26
C VAL A 61 3.27 -1.40 8.68
N GLU A 62 4.41 -1.60 9.33
CA GLU A 62 4.74 -0.91 10.59
C GLU A 62 5.82 0.15 10.37
N PHE A 63 5.76 1.21 11.16
CA PHE A 63 6.81 2.22 11.31
C PHE A 63 7.10 2.43 12.79
N ALA A 64 8.34 2.76 13.14
CA ALA A 64 8.74 2.95 14.53
C ALA A 64 8.00 4.14 15.16
N ASP A 65 7.85 5.24 14.43
CA ASP A 65 7.10 6.43 14.81
C ASP A 65 6.36 7.08 13.62
N GLU A 66 5.70 8.21 13.87
CA GLU A 66 4.92 8.94 12.87
C GLU A 66 5.80 9.77 11.93
N GLU A 67 6.99 10.18 12.37
CA GLU A 67 7.94 10.96 11.55
C GLU A 67 8.51 10.09 10.42
N ASP A 68 8.88 8.84 10.71
CA ASP A 68 9.28 7.85 9.71
C ASP A 68 8.21 7.67 8.61
N PHE A 69 6.93 7.59 9.02
CA PHE A 69 5.82 7.46 8.07
C PHE A 69 5.57 8.74 7.27
N ASP A 70 5.70 9.92 7.87
CA ASP A 70 5.58 11.21 7.19
C ASP A 70 6.69 11.41 6.15
N ASN A 71 7.92 11.00 6.49
CA ASN A 71 9.05 10.99 5.59
C ASN A 71 8.84 10.01 4.43
N PHE A 72 8.34 8.81 4.69
CA PHE A 72 7.95 7.84 3.65
C PHE A 72 6.88 8.38 2.69
N LYS A 73 5.88 9.11 3.20
CA LYS A 73 4.85 9.75 2.35
C LYS A 73 5.44 10.84 1.46
N SER A 74 6.49 11.52 1.92
CA SER A 74 7.08 12.69 1.28
C SER A 74 8.29 12.38 0.39
N ASP A 75 8.71 11.12 0.32
CA ASP A 75 9.85 10.66 -0.47
C ASP A 75 9.79 11.14 -1.93
N GLU A 76 10.87 11.80 -2.37
CA GLU A 76 10.97 12.43 -3.69
C GLU A 76 11.03 11.40 -4.83
N GLU A 77 11.56 10.19 -4.58
CA GLU A 77 11.55 9.13 -5.59
C GLU A 77 10.11 8.71 -5.87
N ARG A 78 9.25 8.59 -4.84
CA ARG A 78 7.81 8.33 -5.04
C ARG A 78 7.10 9.40 -5.87
N LYS A 79 7.52 10.67 -5.80
CA LYS A 79 6.93 11.75 -6.62
C LYS A 79 7.22 11.55 -8.11
N THR A 80 8.38 10.99 -8.44
CA THR A 80 8.77 10.73 -9.85
C THR A 80 7.86 9.68 -10.50
N PHE A 81 7.28 8.78 -9.71
CA PHE A 81 6.40 7.70 -10.18
C PHE A 81 4.92 7.93 -9.87
N LEU A 82 4.55 9.17 -9.50
CA LEU A 82 3.16 9.53 -9.20
C LEU A 82 2.23 9.25 -10.39
N HIS A 83 2.73 9.43 -11.62
CA HIS A 83 1.98 9.10 -12.84
C HIS A 83 1.59 7.61 -12.94
N LEU A 84 2.46 6.68 -12.53
CA LEU A 84 2.14 5.24 -12.51
C LEU A 84 1.09 4.93 -11.45
N LYS A 85 1.18 5.61 -10.29
CA LYS A 85 0.19 5.51 -9.22
C LYS A 85 -1.17 5.99 -9.69
N GLU A 86 -1.24 7.18 -10.28
CA GLU A 86 -2.49 7.78 -10.79
C GLU A 86 -3.11 6.96 -11.91
N GLN A 87 -2.28 6.37 -12.78
CA GLN A 87 -2.76 5.51 -13.85
C GLN A 87 -3.30 4.17 -13.33
N SER A 88 -2.62 3.55 -12.36
CA SER A 88 -2.93 2.18 -11.94
C SER A 88 -3.87 2.07 -10.75
N ILE A 89 -3.85 3.02 -9.81
CA ILE A 89 -4.63 2.94 -8.58
C ILE A 89 -5.96 3.70 -8.74
N LYS A 90 -7.07 3.00 -8.54
CA LYS A 90 -8.41 3.57 -8.48
C LYS A 90 -8.63 4.30 -7.15
N SER A 91 -8.30 3.63 -6.05
CA SER A 91 -8.44 4.18 -4.70
C SER A 91 -7.62 3.37 -3.69
N VAL A 92 -7.39 3.95 -2.51
CA VAL A 92 -6.79 3.26 -1.36
C VAL A 92 -7.58 3.61 -0.12
N LEU A 93 -8.02 2.60 0.63
CA LEU A 93 -8.50 2.81 2.00
C LEU A 93 -7.31 2.61 2.95
N LEU A 94 -6.94 3.67 3.67
CA LEU A 94 -5.84 3.67 4.62
C LEU A 94 -6.37 3.75 6.05
N ILE A 95 -5.95 2.81 6.90
CA ILE A 95 -6.29 2.76 8.31
C ILE A 95 -4.99 2.80 9.12
N LYS A 96 -4.89 3.75 10.05
CA LYS A 96 -3.78 3.87 11.00
C LYS A 96 -4.21 3.29 12.34
N GLY A 97 -3.39 2.40 12.91
CA GLY A 97 -3.63 1.77 14.20
C GLY A 97 -2.38 1.69 15.07
N ALA A 98 -2.58 1.30 16.33
CA ALA A 98 -1.54 0.98 17.29
C ALA A 98 -1.83 -0.39 17.91
N LYS A 99 -0.78 -1.10 18.32
CA LYS A 99 -0.90 -2.37 19.06
C LYS A 99 -1.05 -2.07 20.55
N ILE A 100 -2.00 -2.74 21.21
CA ILE A 100 -2.25 -2.67 22.67
C ILE A 100 -1.61 -3.87 23.34
#